data_AF-A0A060CLZ0-F1
#
_entry.id   AF-A0A060CLZ0-F1
#
_cell.length_a   1.000
_cell.length_b   1.000
_cell.length_c   1.000
_cell.angle_alpha   90.00
_cell.angle_beta   90.00
_cell.angle_gamma   90.00
#
_symmetry.space_group_name_H-M   'P 1'
#
loop_
_entity.id
_entity.type
_entity.pdbx_description
1 polymer ?
#
loop_
_entity_poly.entity_id
_entity_poly.type
_entity_poly.pdbx_seq_one_letter_code
_entity_poly.pdbx_strand_id
1 'polypeptide(L)' 'DSLTFRQAQAEGLLLRDRDGKIAIRPWWNGYSAVLDLSLPAAGDWLARQLDQLMLDYGIDGF' A
#
# COMPACT_ATOMS: atom_id res chain seq x y z
N ASP A 1 -7.77 -5.80 9.08
CA ASP A 1 -8.54 -5.20 7.97
C ASP A 1 -8.57 -3.68 8.18
N SER A 2 -7.83 -2.93 7.36
CA SER A 2 -7.72 -1.48 7.45
C SER A 2 -8.42 -0.80 6.28
N LEU A 3 -8.73 0.49 6.41
CA LEU A 3 -9.23 1.29 5.29
C LEU A 3 -8.24 1.29 4.11
N THR A 4 -6.95 1.48 4.41
CA THR A 4 -5.86 1.49 3.43
C THR A 4 -5.75 0.18 2.66
N PHE A 5 -5.93 -0.96 3.34
CA PHE A 5 -5.97 -2.27 2.69
C PHE A 5 -7.12 -2.37 1.69
N ARG A 6 -8.34 -1.97 2.09
CA ARG A 6 -9.52 -2.04 1.22
C ARG A 6 -9.40 -1.13 0.00
N GLN A 7 -8.83 0.07 0.17
CA GLN A 7 -8.56 1.01 -0.93
C GLN A 7 -7.56 0.42 -1.93
N ALA A 8 -6.38 0.01 -1.45
CA ALA A 8 -5.34 -0.57 -2.31
C ALA A 8 -5.79 -1.88 -2.98
N GLN A 9 -6.61 -2.69 -2.30
CA GLN A 9 -7.23 -3.88 -2.87
C GLN A 9 -8.20 -3.53 -4.01
N ALA A 10 -9.08 -2.56 -3.81
CA ALA A 10 -10.05 -2.13 -4.82
C ALA A 10 -9.36 -1.56 -6.06
N GLU A 11 -8.24 -0.86 -5.88
CA GLU A 11 -7.40 -0.33 -6.97
C GLU A 11 -6.47 -1.39 -7.61
N GLY A 12 -6.45 -2.62 -7.09
CA GLY A 12 -5.65 -3.72 -7.66
C GLY A 12 -4.15 -3.60 -7.45
N LEU A 13 -3.72 -2.87 -6.42
CA LEU A 13 -2.32 -2.45 -6.21
C LEU A 13 -1.50 -3.42 -5.35
N LEU A 14 -2.12 -4.47 -4.84
CA LEU A 14 -1.51 -5.40 -3.89
C LEU A 14 -0.84 -6.57 -4.60
N LEU A 15 0.34 -6.96 -4.11
CA LEU A 15 1.08 -8.12 -4.57
C LEU A 15 0.23 -9.38 -4.44
N ARG A 16 0.30 -10.25 -5.46
CA ARG A 16 -0.40 -11.53 -5.49
C ARG A 16 0.56 -12.71 -5.33
N ASP A 17 0.07 -13.80 -4.75
CA ASP A 17 0.77 -15.07 -4.70
C ASP A 17 0.62 -15.86 -6.00
N ARG A 18 1.19 -17.07 -6.03
CA ARG A 18 1.16 -17.96 -7.20
C ARG A 18 -0.26 -18.41 -7.60
N ASP A 19 -1.21 -18.35 -6.67
CA ASP A 19 -2.61 -18.73 -6.90
C ASP A 19 -3.45 -17.50 -7.27
N GLY A 20 -2.81 -16.33 -7.44
CA GLY A 20 -3.46 -15.07 -7.77
C GLY A 20 -4.18 -14.42 -6.60
N LYS A 21 -4.03 -14.91 -5.37
CA LYS A 21 -4.62 -14.30 -4.16
C LYS A 21 -3.72 -13.19 -3.64
N ILE A 22 -4.27 -12.24 -2.88
CA ILE A 22 -3.45 -11.19 -2.25
C ILE A 22 -2.44 -11.85 -1.29
N ALA A 23 -1.16 -11.53 -1.49
CA ALA A 23 -0.09 -12.03 -0.66
C ALA A 23 -0.09 -11.32 0.70
N ILE A 24 -0.41 -12.07 1.76
CA ILE A 24 -0.32 -11.61 3.15
C ILE A 24 0.99 -12.13 3.75
N ARG A 25 1.75 -11.26 4.42
CA ARG A 25 3.05 -11.58 5.01
C ARG A 25 3.06 -11.28 6.51
N PRO A 26 3.68 -12.16 7.33
CA PRO A 26 3.95 -11.83 8.73
C PRO A 26 4.95 -10.67 8.79
N TRP A 27 4.75 -9.78 9.75
CA TRP A 27 5.54 -8.59 10.00
C TRP A 27 5.68 -8.38 11.52
N TRP A 28 6.46 -7.38 11.94
CA TRP A 28 6.69 -7.11 13.36
C TRP A 28 5.41 -6.70 14.14
N ASN A 29 4.36 -6.26 13.44
CA ASN A 29 3.07 -5.87 14.01
C ASN A 29 1.90 -6.80 13.64
N GLY A 30 2.18 -8.03 13.22
CA GLY A 30 1.15 -8.99 12.83
C GLY A 30 1.23 -9.34 11.34
N TYR A 31 0.17 -9.10 10.58
CA TYR A 31 0.09 -9.48 9.17
C TYR A 31 -0.29 -8.29 8.30
N SER A 32 0.41 -8.13 7.18
CA SER A 32 0.20 -7.04 6.23
C SER A 32 0.21 -7.55 4.79
N ALA A 33 -0.56 -6.87 3.93
CA ALA A 33 -0.38 -6.97 2.49
C ALA A 33 0.77 -6.07 2.03
N VAL A 34 1.27 -6.33 0.83
CA VAL A 34 2.40 -5.60 0.24
C VAL A 34 1.92 -4.90 -1.02
N LEU A 35 2.25 -3.60 -1.18
CA LEU A 35 2.07 -2.91 -2.45
C LEU A 35 2.99 -3.50 -3.51
N ASP A 36 2.44 -3.75 -4.69
CA ASP A 36 3.23 -4.20 -5.83
C ASP A 36 3.86 -3.00 -6.55
N LEU A 37 5.02 -2.54 -6.06
CA LEU A 37 5.74 -1.41 -6.63
C LEU A 37 6.37 -1.69 -8.00
N SER A 38 6.21 -2.89 -8.56
CA SER A 38 6.49 -3.12 -9.98
C SER A 38 5.42 -2.51 -10.89
N LEU A 39 4.24 -2.20 -10.32
CA LEU A 39 3.17 -1.49 -11.00
C LEU A 39 3.35 0.03 -10.78
N PRO A 40 3.48 0.83 -11.86
CA PRO A 40 3.59 2.29 -11.74
C PRO A 40 2.45 2.91 -10.92
N ALA A 41 1.22 2.41 -11.09
CA ALA A 41 0.04 2.87 -10.35
C ALA A 41 0.16 2.68 -8.83
N ALA A 42 0.87 1.66 -8.35
CA ALA A 42 1.10 1.47 -6.92
C ALA A 42 2.13 2.49 -6.38
N GLY A 43 3.12 2.84 -7.19
CA GLY A 43 4.05 3.95 -6.91
C GLY A 43 3.33 5.29 -6.83
N ASP A 44 2.47 5.60 -7.81
CA ASP A 44 1.65 6.82 -7.81
C ASP A 44 0.69 6.87 -6.61
N TRP A 45 0.14 5.73 -6.22
CA TRP A 45 -0.69 5.63 -5.02
C TRP A 45 0.08 5.96 -3.75
N LEU A 46 1.27 5.39 -3.58
CA LEU A 46 2.14 5.65 -2.44
C LEU A 46 2.54 7.13 -2.41
N ALA A 47 2.96 7.70 -3.54
CA ALA A 47 3.31 9.11 -3.66
C ALA A 47 2.15 10.00 -3.20
N ARG A 48 0.92 9.74 -3.67
CA ARG A 48 -0.28 10.48 -3.21
C ARG A 48 -0.49 10.39 -1.70
N GLN A 49 -0.26 9.25 -1.07
CA GLN A 49 -0.40 9.15 0.39
C GLN A 49 0.66 10.01 1.10
N LEU A 50 1.90 9.99 0.63
CA LEU A 50 2.99 10.80 1.19
C LEU A 50 2.75 12.30 0.97
N ASP A 51 2.32 12.69 -0.21
CA ASP A 51 1.96 14.08 -0.54
C ASP A 51 0.86 14.60 0.39
N GLN A 52 -0.16 13.79 0.69
CA GLN A 52 -1.21 14.19 1.64
C GLN A 52 -0.66 14.36 3.06
N LEU A 53 0.29 13.51 3.48
CA LEU A 53 0.94 13.67 4.78
C LEU A 53 1.75 14.97 4.87
N MET A 54 2.40 15.37 3.76
CA MET A 54 3.09 16.66 3.66
C MET A 54 2.09 17.83 3.70
N LEU A 55 1.01 17.77 2.93
CA LEU A 55 0.02 18.85 2.81
C LEU A 55 -0.79 19.06 4.10
N ASP A 56 -1.28 17.97 4.70
CA ASP A 56 -2.19 18.03 5.84
C ASP A 56 -1.45 18.27 7.16
N TYR A 57 -0.21 17.77 7.27
CA TYR A 57 0.52 17.74 8.55
C TYR A 57 1.90 18.40 8.51
N GLY A 58 2.38 18.87 7.36
CA GLY A 58 3.68 19.52 7.24
C GLY A 58 4.86 18.57 7.50
N ILE A 59 4.72 17.28 7.17
CA ILE A 59 5.81 16.31 7.31
C ILE A 59 6.87 16.58 6.24
N ASP A 60 8.14 16.72 6.64
CA ASP A 60 9.25 17.05 5.73
C ASP A 60 10.24 15.88 5.48
N GLY A 61 9.96 14.67 6.00
CA GLY A 61 10.82 13.50 5.80
C GLY A 61 10.18 12.15 6.17
N PHE A 62 10.60 11.09 5.47
CA PHE A 62 10.14 9.69 5.61
C PHE A 62 11.30 8.70 5.56
#